data_AF-A0A8H6FSN4-F1
#
_entry.id   AF-A0A8H6FSN4-F1
#
_cell.length_a   1.000
_cell.length_b   1.000
_cell.length_c   1.000
_cell.angle_alpha   90.00
_cell.angle_beta   90.00
_cell.angle_gamma   90.00
#
_symmetry.space_group_name_H-M   'P 1'
#
loop_
_entity.id
_entity.type
_entity.pdbx_description
1 polymer ?
#
loop_
_entity_poly.entity_id
_entity_poly.type
_entity_poly.pdbx_seq_one_letter_code
_entity_poly.pdbx_strand_id
1 'polypeptide(L)'
;MPFVVSTSVEKPDPEVRKLIRSHVMLGKNQGKTRCSRRREASNVADKSSPNEDLGAPSASFITASHSVIPPKIGSDLSTIRFADAVEPSKVEFVLRFSSIAKQTLFPLDSCILFEKREEAWMEPLTFDPAFLNAMIFTTLDYFDSMRHRNRYTMSQQTLPHYLRTLRLLRERLLHENDQALTTPTVSAILALAAHAHFVGDSESAKHHLGGLRKIVSLRGGVATFSDNAKLLVEILRCDIGISFHSGSRPLFFNKSSSQEPFLPYPDQTLLFKSMLKTTVRQTQYDSEIFLRDIDDELASAWRVMAGFCLMINLAAESKNRIATETFLDTMASVIYRLLDMTHFEAGSTEEAIRLGLLAFSSSIFLQWKQLGMSYDHLATTYRECLAELRVSSIPSRLLLWLLMVGAVSVFGCADDKWLKPWLRVNIDLGEVESWSDMQDILKPLMWIGLVLDEPGKDVFDSSFVYDLVTPPLDHSPMSIGSL
;
A
#
# COMPACT_ATOMS: atom_id res chain seq x y z
N MET A 1 -6.81 -51.64 27.49
CA MET A 1 -8.03 -51.40 26.69
C MET A 1 -8.37 -52.67 25.93
N PRO A 2 -9.64 -53.13 25.91
CA PRO A 2 -10.01 -54.28 25.09
C PRO A 2 -9.99 -53.90 23.61
N PHE A 3 -9.20 -54.61 22.80
CA PHE A 3 -9.22 -54.49 21.35
C PHE A 3 -10.46 -55.23 20.80
N VAL A 4 -11.28 -54.53 20.03
CA VAL A 4 -12.43 -55.13 19.33
C VAL A 4 -11.97 -55.49 17.92
N VAL A 5 -11.83 -56.79 17.65
CA VAL A 5 -11.49 -57.31 16.31
C VAL A 5 -12.78 -57.74 15.63
N SER A 6 -13.13 -57.08 14.51
CA SER A 6 -14.29 -57.43 13.68
C SER A 6 -13.80 -58.13 12.42
N THR A 7 -14.06 -59.42 12.28
CA THR A 7 -13.61 -60.24 11.13
C THR A 7 -14.71 -60.53 10.10
N SER A 8 -15.91 -59.96 10.24
CA SER A 8 -17.01 -60.10 9.29
C SER A 8 -17.72 -58.77 9.01
N VAL A 9 -18.50 -58.72 7.92
CA VAL A 9 -19.28 -57.56 7.44
C VAL A 9 -20.61 -57.39 8.22
N GLU A 10 -20.88 -58.27 9.18
CA GLU A 10 -22.11 -58.22 10.00
C GLU A 10 -22.02 -57.15 11.08
N LYS A 11 -23.17 -56.54 11.41
CA LYS A 11 -23.24 -55.45 12.39
C LYS A 11 -22.84 -55.97 13.78
N PRO A 12 -21.91 -55.29 14.50
CA PRO A 12 -21.47 -55.74 15.81
C PRO A 12 -22.62 -55.85 16.82
N ASP A 13 -22.46 -56.73 17.78
CA ASP A 13 -23.38 -56.98 18.90
C ASP A 13 -23.79 -55.65 19.61
N PRO A 14 -25.04 -55.47 20.07
CA PRO A 14 -25.52 -54.22 20.66
C PRO A 14 -24.67 -53.74 21.85
N GLU A 15 -24.13 -54.66 22.66
CA GLU A 15 -23.27 -54.31 23.80
C GLU A 15 -21.90 -53.79 23.33
N VAL A 16 -21.31 -54.37 22.28
CA VAL A 16 -20.09 -53.87 21.64
C VAL A 16 -20.33 -52.48 21.03
N ARG A 17 -21.49 -52.26 20.39
CA ARG A 17 -21.86 -50.92 19.88
C ARG A 17 -22.03 -49.90 21.00
N LYS A 18 -22.56 -50.31 22.16
CA LYS A 18 -22.70 -49.44 23.34
C LYS A 18 -21.33 -49.09 23.93
N LEU A 19 -20.41 -50.04 23.98
CA LEU A 19 -19.02 -49.82 24.40
C LEU A 19 -18.26 -48.89 23.44
N ILE A 20 -18.40 -49.08 22.13
CA ILE A 20 -17.82 -48.17 21.12
C ILE A 20 -18.40 -46.76 21.29
N ARG A 21 -19.73 -46.62 21.45
CA ARG A 21 -20.37 -45.32 21.65
C ARG A 21 -19.91 -44.64 22.94
N SER A 22 -19.80 -45.37 24.05
CA SER A 22 -19.32 -44.77 25.30
C SER A 22 -17.87 -44.28 25.15
N HIS A 23 -17.03 -45.06 24.45
CA HIS A 23 -15.63 -44.70 24.25
C HIS A 23 -15.42 -43.51 23.30
N VAL A 24 -16.14 -43.47 22.19
CA VAL A 24 -16.13 -42.33 21.24
C VAL A 24 -16.67 -41.06 21.90
N MET A 25 -17.66 -41.17 22.78
CA MET A 25 -18.24 -40.03 23.48
C MET A 25 -17.38 -39.53 24.65
N LEU A 26 -16.44 -40.32 25.17
CA LEU A 26 -15.50 -39.87 26.21
C LEU A 26 -14.57 -38.77 25.68
N GLY A 27 -14.09 -38.87 24.44
CA GLY A 27 -13.28 -37.82 23.82
C GLY A 27 -14.08 -36.56 23.44
N LYS A 28 -15.32 -36.74 22.97
CA LYS A 28 -16.20 -35.64 22.51
C LYS A 28 -16.75 -34.77 23.65
N ASN A 29 -16.73 -35.27 24.89
CA ASN A 29 -17.28 -34.59 26.07
C ASN A 29 -16.21 -34.09 27.06
N GLN A 30 -14.92 -34.35 26.83
CA GLN A 30 -13.87 -33.70 27.61
C GLN A 30 -13.87 -32.19 27.31
N GLY A 31 -14.05 -31.37 28.35
CA GLY A 31 -14.08 -29.91 28.27
C GLY A 31 -15.46 -29.26 28.18
N LYS A 32 -16.57 -30.02 28.12
CA LYS A 32 -17.92 -29.44 28.14
C LYS A 32 -18.49 -29.38 29.56
N THR A 33 -18.39 -28.22 30.19
CA THR A 33 -19.05 -27.92 31.46
C THR A 33 -20.57 -27.97 31.28
N ARG A 34 -21.22 -28.89 31.97
CA ARG A 34 -22.66 -29.10 31.93
C ARG A 34 -23.35 -27.93 32.64
N CYS A 35 -23.88 -26.95 31.89
CA CYS A 35 -24.71 -25.90 32.49
C CYS A 35 -25.92 -26.52 33.18
N SER A 36 -26.00 -26.32 34.49
CA SER A 36 -27.15 -26.65 35.32
C SER A 36 -28.39 -25.97 34.74
N ARG A 37 -29.38 -26.79 34.37
CA ARG A 37 -30.69 -26.35 33.91
C ARG A 37 -31.39 -25.67 35.09
N ARG A 38 -31.34 -24.34 35.13
CA ARG A 38 -32.11 -23.50 36.07
C ARG A 38 -33.59 -23.85 35.90
N ARG A 39 -34.11 -24.64 36.84
CA ARG A 39 -35.55 -24.81 37.06
C ARG A 39 -36.08 -23.45 37.50
N GLU A 40 -36.76 -22.74 36.62
CA GLU A 40 -37.67 -21.69 37.05
C GLU A 40 -38.86 -22.38 37.72
N ALA A 41 -38.94 -22.19 39.03
CA ALA A 41 -40.07 -22.58 39.84
C ALA A 41 -41.24 -21.63 39.54
N SER A 42 -42.39 -22.23 39.30
CA SER A 42 -43.70 -21.58 39.26
C SER A 42 -43.99 -20.89 40.60
N ASN A 43 -44.46 -19.65 40.53
CA ASN A 43 -45.36 -19.09 41.56
C ASN A 43 -46.76 -18.94 40.97
N VAL A 44 -47.72 -19.22 41.84
CA VAL A 44 -49.12 -19.56 41.61
C VAL A 44 -50.03 -18.32 41.66
N ALA A 45 -51.23 -18.48 41.07
CA ALA A 45 -52.46 -17.67 41.16
C ALA A 45 -52.58 -16.50 40.15
N ASP A 46 -53.70 -16.27 39.45
CA ASP A 46 -55.10 -16.59 39.78
C ASP A 46 -55.99 -16.62 38.51
N LYS A 47 -56.97 -17.55 38.51
CA LYS A 47 -58.29 -17.58 37.84
C LYS A 47 -58.50 -17.13 36.38
N SER A 48 -58.88 -18.07 35.51
CA SER A 48 -60.27 -18.38 35.10
C SER A 48 -60.35 -19.01 33.69
N SER A 49 -61.01 -20.17 33.62
CA SER A 49 -61.32 -21.02 32.45
C SER A 49 -62.58 -20.52 31.70
N PRO A 50 -63.19 -21.23 30.71
CA PRO A 50 -62.76 -22.40 29.90
C PRO A 50 -63.19 -22.39 28.38
N ASN A 51 -62.66 -23.39 27.64
CA ASN A 51 -63.30 -24.25 26.60
C ASN A 51 -63.72 -23.72 25.21
N GLU A 52 -63.19 -24.38 24.15
CA GLU A 52 -63.90 -25.24 23.15
C GLU A 52 -64.40 -24.38 21.95
N ASP A 53 -64.37 -24.75 20.67
CA ASP A 53 -64.23 -26.03 19.97
C ASP A 53 -64.05 -25.77 18.44
N LEU A 54 -63.58 -26.79 17.73
CA LEU A 54 -63.91 -27.18 16.33
C LEU A 54 -63.60 -26.28 15.10
N GLY A 55 -62.89 -26.88 14.12
CA GLY A 55 -63.27 -26.81 12.69
C GLY A 55 -62.29 -26.14 11.70
N ALA A 56 -61.51 -26.95 10.99
CA ALA A 56 -60.58 -26.62 9.87
C ALA A 56 -61.32 -26.06 8.61
N PRO A 57 -60.68 -25.56 7.50
CA PRO A 57 -59.57 -26.20 6.79
C PRO A 57 -58.49 -25.31 6.09
N SER A 58 -57.34 -25.96 5.89
CA SER A 58 -56.29 -25.81 4.86
C SER A 58 -56.29 -24.61 3.91
N ALA A 59 -55.21 -23.82 4.01
CA ALA A 59 -54.57 -23.20 2.85
C ALA A 59 -53.08 -23.59 2.84
N SER A 60 -52.70 -24.33 1.80
CA SER A 60 -51.36 -24.80 1.48
C SER A 60 -50.36 -23.66 1.34
N PHE A 61 -49.34 -23.61 2.20
CA PHE A 61 -48.13 -22.85 1.95
C PHE A 61 -47.01 -23.81 1.55
N ILE A 62 -46.58 -23.67 0.29
CA ILE A 62 -45.35 -24.24 -0.23
C ILE A 62 -44.22 -23.68 0.63
N THR A 63 -43.67 -24.50 1.53
CA THR A 63 -42.44 -24.18 2.25
C THR A 63 -41.27 -24.30 1.28
N ALA A 64 -40.79 -23.15 0.81
CA ALA A 64 -39.51 -23.04 0.13
C ALA A 64 -38.45 -23.76 0.99
N SER A 65 -37.87 -24.82 0.44
CA SER A 65 -36.79 -25.55 1.09
C SER A 65 -35.58 -24.63 1.16
N HIS A 66 -35.36 -24.01 2.32
CA HIS A 66 -34.12 -23.30 2.61
C HIS A 66 -32.97 -24.30 2.52
N SER A 67 -32.15 -24.19 1.47
CA SER A 67 -30.89 -24.90 1.36
C SER A 67 -30.00 -24.47 2.54
N VAL A 68 -29.85 -25.36 3.51
CA VAL A 68 -28.91 -25.15 4.62
C VAL A 68 -27.52 -25.45 4.08
N ILE A 69 -26.76 -24.40 3.77
CA ILE A 69 -25.34 -24.52 3.45
C ILE A 69 -24.64 -25.12 4.69
N PRO A 70 -23.99 -26.29 4.58
CA PRO A 70 -23.26 -26.87 5.70
C PRO A 70 -22.17 -25.91 6.20
N PRO A 71 -21.86 -25.90 7.52
CA PRO A 71 -20.77 -25.09 8.04
C PRO A 71 -19.45 -25.48 7.38
N LYS A 72 -18.62 -24.50 7.05
CA LYS A 72 -17.30 -24.70 6.44
C LYS A 72 -16.44 -25.63 7.31
N ILE A 73 -16.09 -26.81 6.78
CA ILE A 73 -15.22 -27.78 7.46
C ILE A 73 -13.82 -27.63 6.88
N GLY A 74 -12.89 -27.09 7.68
CA GLY A 74 -11.49 -26.88 7.29
C GLY A 74 -11.22 -25.54 6.60
N SER A 75 -9.93 -25.21 6.45
CA SER A 75 -9.49 -24.07 5.65
C SER A 75 -9.53 -24.43 4.15
N ASP A 76 -9.84 -23.47 3.28
CA ASP A 76 -9.78 -23.66 1.82
C ASP A 76 -8.38 -24.04 1.34
N LEU A 77 -7.36 -23.73 2.15
CA LEU A 77 -5.96 -24.03 1.89
C LEU A 77 -5.52 -25.41 2.42
N SER A 78 -6.41 -26.17 3.06
CA SER A 78 -6.07 -27.46 3.69
C SER A 78 -5.64 -28.55 2.70
N THR A 79 -5.95 -28.41 1.41
CA THR A 79 -5.55 -29.33 0.34
C THR A 79 -4.26 -28.92 -0.36
N ILE A 80 -3.73 -27.73 -0.08
CA ILE A 80 -2.52 -27.20 -0.71
C ILE A 80 -1.30 -27.68 0.08
N ARG A 81 -0.29 -28.20 -0.63
CA ARG A 81 1.02 -28.51 -0.05
C ARG A 81 1.91 -27.27 -0.16
N PHE A 82 2.32 -26.74 0.98
CA PHE A 82 3.24 -25.60 1.06
C PHE A 82 4.69 -26.04 1.09
N ALA A 83 5.59 -25.09 0.79
CA ALA A 83 7.03 -25.34 0.65
C ALA A 83 7.73 -25.72 1.97
N ASP A 84 7.12 -25.41 3.12
CA ASP A 84 7.61 -25.76 4.46
C ASP A 84 6.43 -26.22 5.32
N ALA A 85 6.73 -26.86 6.47
CA ALA A 85 5.72 -27.34 7.40
C ALA A 85 5.08 -26.16 8.17
N VAL A 86 4.08 -25.53 7.53
CA VAL A 86 3.36 -24.38 8.07
C VAL A 86 1.87 -24.67 8.21
N GLU A 87 1.24 -24.00 9.18
CA GLU A 87 -0.19 -24.09 9.39
C GLU A 87 -0.94 -23.28 8.30
N PRO A 88 -1.97 -23.83 7.64
CA PRO A 88 -2.70 -23.14 6.57
C PRO A 88 -3.27 -21.77 6.97
N SER A 89 -3.62 -21.60 8.26
CA SER A 89 -4.12 -20.32 8.80
C SER A 89 -3.11 -19.19 8.68
N LYS A 90 -1.79 -19.47 8.74
CA LYS A 90 -0.74 -18.46 8.55
C LYS A 90 -0.67 -17.97 7.11
N VAL A 91 -0.89 -18.86 6.14
CA VAL A 91 -0.92 -18.51 4.72
C VAL A 91 -2.19 -17.73 4.37
N GLU A 92 -3.30 -17.97 5.09
CA GLU A 92 -4.51 -17.15 4.96
C GLU A 92 -4.26 -15.68 5.34
N PHE A 93 -3.42 -15.42 6.35
CA PHE A 93 -2.97 -14.06 6.64
C PHE A 93 -2.17 -13.45 5.48
N VAL A 94 -1.24 -14.20 4.86
CA VAL A 94 -0.48 -13.75 3.68
C VAL A 94 -1.43 -13.34 2.56
N LEU A 95 -2.42 -14.17 2.23
CA LEU A 95 -3.43 -13.86 1.21
C LEU A 95 -4.21 -12.59 1.53
N ARG A 96 -4.63 -12.44 2.79
CA ARG A 96 -5.36 -11.26 3.25
C ARG A 96 -4.50 -10.00 3.14
N PHE A 97 -3.24 -10.06 3.58
CA PHE A 97 -2.31 -8.95 3.45
C PHE A 97 -2.08 -8.57 2.00
N SER A 98 -1.87 -9.53 1.11
CA SER A 98 -1.69 -9.25 -0.32
C SER A 98 -2.93 -8.63 -0.95
N SER A 99 -4.14 -8.99 -0.50
CA SER A 99 -5.37 -8.30 -0.93
C SER A 99 -5.42 -6.85 -0.45
N ILE A 100 -5.03 -6.58 0.80
CA ILE A 100 -4.94 -5.22 1.35
C ILE A 100 -3.88 -4.43 0.60
N ALA A 101 -2.67 -4.96 0.48
CA ALA A 101 -1.56 -4.34 -0.23
C ALA A 101 -1.92 -4.02 -1.69
N LYS A 102 -2.61 -4.92 -2.41
CA LYS A 102 -3.09 -4.63 -3.78
C LYS A 102 -4.02 -3.42 -3.81
N GLN A 103 -4.99 -3.35 -2.91
CA GLN A 103 -5.96 -2.25 -2.87
C GLN A 103 -5.35 -0.92 -2.42
N THR A 104 -4.41 -0.97 -1.47
CA THR A 104 -3.83 0.22 -0.85
C THR A 104 -2.62 0.76 -1.62
N LEU A 105 -1.74 -0.12 -2.09
CA LEU A 105 -0.46 0.27 -2.71
C LEU A 105 -0.54 0.44 -4.23
N PHE A 106 -1.64 0.03 -4.87
CA PHE A 106 -1.84 0.15 -6.31
C PHE A 106 -3.20 0.79 -6.62
N PRO A 107 -3.42 2.06 -6.24
CA PRO A 107 -4.69 2.75 -6.53
C PRO A 107 -4.95 2.90 -8.04
N LEU A 108 -3.90 2.76 -8.86
CA LEU A 108 -3.98 2.77 -10.32
C LEU A 108 -4.20 1.37 -10.95
N ASP A 109 -4.44 0.30 -10.18
CA ASP A 109 -4.66 -1.07 -10.71
C ASP A 109 -5.76 -1.14 -11.76
N SER A 110 -6.79 -0.28 -11.66
CA SER A 110 -7.86 -0.19 -12.66
C SER A 110 -7.39 0.35 -14.02
N CYS A 111 -6.32 1.14 -14.02
CA CYS A 111 -5.75 1.84 -15.17
C CYS A 111 -4.46 1.20 -15.71
N ILE A 112 -3.93 0.18 -15.04
CA ILE A 112 -2.67 -0.49 -15.40
C ILE A 112 -2.93 -1.96 -15.70
N LEU A 113 -2.36 -2.48 -16.78
CA LEU A 113 -2.46 -3.87 -17.18
C LEU A 113 -1.31 -4.69 -16.58
N PHE A 114 -1.46 -5.13 -15.33
CA PHE A 114 -0.59 -6.16 -14.78
C PHE A 114 -0.86 -7.50 -15.48
N GLU A 115 0.16 -8.09 -16.11
CA GLU A 115 -0.03 -9.35 -16.83
C GLU A 115 -0.34 -10.48 -15.85
N LYS A 116 -1.15 -11.46 -16.27
CA LYS A 116 -1.51 -12.62 -15.44
C LYS A 116 -0.28 -13.42 -14.95
N ARG A 117 0.84 -13.36 -15.68
CA ARG A 117 2.12 -13.96 -15.27
C ARG A 117 2.75 -13.22 -14.09
N GLU A 118 2.57 -11.91 -14.00
CA GLU A 118 3.02 -11.08 -12.86
C GLU A 118 2.17 -11.31 -11.60
N GLU A 119 0.99 -11.90 -11.77
CA GLU A 119 0.12 -12.33 -10.67
C GLU A 119 0.49 -13.73 -10.11
N ALA A 120 1.49 -14.42 -10.68
CA ALA A 120 1.94 -15.75 -10.27
C ALA A 120 2.78 -15.77 -8.96
N TRP A 121 2.82 -14.67 -8.21
CA TRP A 121 3.54 -14.55 -6.93
C TRP A 121 3.12 -15.58 -5.87
N MET A 122 1.97 -16.22 -6.05
CA MET A 122 1.43 -17.29 -5.21
C MET A 122 2.14 -18.63 -5.38
N GLU A 123 2.61 -18.93 -6.60
CA GLU A 123 3.19 -20.23 -6.93
C GLU A 123 4.40 -20.58 -6.04
N PRO A 124 5.34 -19.64 -5.79
CA PRO A 124 6.49 -19.89 -4.91
C PRO A 124 6.15 -20.22 -3.46
N LEU A 125 4.93 -19.93 -2.97
CA LEU A 125 4.51 -20.37 -1.62
C LEU A 125 4.46 -21.91 -1.49
N THR A 126 4.33 -22.62 -2.61
CA THR A 126 4.20 -24.08 -2.64
C THR A 126 5.52 -24.83 -2.79
N PHE A 127 6.56 -24.18 -3.32
CA PHE A 127 7.85 -24.83 -3.59
C PHE A 127 9.07 -24.11 -3.01
N ASP A 128 9.00 -22.83 -2.64
CA ASP A 128 10.12 -22.07 -2.08
C ASP A 128 9.94 -21.78 -0.57
N PRO A 129 10.69 -22.47 0.32
CA PRO A 129 10.51 -22.30 1.75
C PRO A 129 11.04 -20.97 2.29
N ALA A 130 12.05 -20.34 1.65
CA ALA A 130 12.56 -19.05 2.11
C ALA A 130 11.54 -17.94 1.82
N PHE A 131 10.97 -17.94 0.62
CA PHE A 131 9.92 -17.02 0.23
C PHE A 131 8.65 -17.21 1.07
N LEU A 132 8.20 -18.46 1.27
CA LEU A 132 7.04 -18.75 2.11
C LEU A 132 7.21 -18.20 3.53
N ASN A 133 8.33 -18.51 4.19
CA ASN A 133 8.60 -18.02 5.54
C ASN A 133 8.76 -16.49 5.56
N ALA A 134 9.33 -15.90 4.51
CA ALA A 134 9.46 -14.45 4.37
C ALA A 134 8.09 -13.76 4.35
N MET A 135 7.18 -14.26 3.52
CA MET A 135 5.83 -13.73 3.41
C MET A 135 5.04 -13.91 4.71
N ILE A 136 5.20 -15.04 5.40
CA ILE A 136 4.52 -15.29 6.67
C ILE A 136 5.01 -14.31 7.74
N PHE A 137 6.32 -14.17 7.95
CA PHE A 137 6.80 -13.33 9.06
C PHE A 137 6.46 -11.85 8.82
N THR A 138 6.66 -11.34 7.61
CA THR A 138 6.35 -9.94 7.26
C THR A 138 4.87 -9.63 7.47
N THR A 139 4.00 -10.58 7.07
CA THR A 139 2.56 -10.42 7.23
C THR A 139 2.10 -10.51 8.68
N LEU A 140 2.60 -11.49 9.45
CA LEU A 140 2.23 -11.63 10.86
C LEU A 140 2.65 -10.39 11.65
N ASP A 141 3.84 -9.86 11.38
CA ASP A 141 4.33 -8.66 12.05
C ASP A 141 3.50 -7.42 11.70
N TYR A 142 3.09 -7.26 10.43
CA TYR A 142 2.17 -6.21 10.01
C TYR A 142 0.84 -6.25 10.78
N PHE A 143 0.20 -7.43 10.87
CA PHE A 143 -1.06 -7.56 11.61
C PHE A 143 -0.88 -7.37 13.12
N ASP A 144 0.25 -7.80 13.69
CA ASP A 144 0.56 -7.58 15.10
C ASP A 144 0.76 -6.07 15.40
N SER A 145 1.46 -5.35 14.52
CA SER A 145 1.67 -3.91 14.60
C SER A 145 0.36 -3.12 14.53
N MET A 146 -0.56 -3.52 13.65
CA MET A 146 -1.88 -2.90 13.58
C MET A 146 -2.72 -3.13 14.84
N ARG A 147 -2.59 -4.28 15.51
CA ARG A 147 -3.35 -4.62 16.73
C ARG A 147 -2.77 -3.98 17.98
N HIS A 148 -1.46 -3.78 18.00
CA HIS A 148 -0.73 -3.32 19.16
C HIS A 148 0.17 -2.16 18.76
N ARG A 149 -0.40 -0.95 18.74
CA ARG A 149 0.20 0.36 18.37
C ARG A 149 1.57 0.72 18.98
N ASN A 150 2.20 -0.15 19.79
CA ASN A 150 3.41 0.13 20.58
C ASN A 150 4.29 -1.11 20.89
N ARG A 151 4.19 -2.22 20.16
CA ARG A 151 5.12 -3.36 20.37
C ARG A 151 6.29 -3.30 19.38
N TYR A 152 7.47 -2.98 19.90
CA TYR A 152 8.74 -2.98 19.17
C TYR A 152 9.39 -4.37 19.10
N THR A 153 8.79 -5.40 19.71
CA THR A 153 9.36 -6.74 19.79
C THR A 153 8.57 -7.73 18.95
N MET A 154 9.28 -8.35 18.01
CA MET A 154 8.72 -9.38 17.13
C MET A 154 8.09 -10.52 17.94
N SER A 155 6.87 -10.90 17.58
CA SER A 155 6.08 -11.84 18.38
C SER A 155 6.67 -13.25 18.37
N GLN A 156 6.31 -14.05 19.39
CA GLN A 156 6.73 -15.46 19.48
C GLN A 156 6.26 -16.30 18.28
N GLN A 157 5.21 -15.86 17.57
CA GLN A 157 4.70 -16.54 16.39
C GLN A 157 5.46 -16.14 15.12
N THR A 158 5.95 -14.90 15.05
CA THR A 158 6.67 -14.35 13.89
C THR A 158 8.14 -14.73 13.88
N LEU A 159 8.82 -14.70 15.04
CA LEU A 159 10.27 -14.92 15.16
C LEU A 159 10.76 -16.24 14.51
N PRO A 160 10.09 -17.39 14.65
CA PRO A 160 10.52 -18.63 13.99
C PRO A 160 10.60 -18.52 12.47
N HIS A 161 9.63 -17.84 11.84
CA HIS A 161 9.57 -17.65 10.39
C HIS A 161 10.64 -16.66 9.90
N TYR A 162 10.89 -15.60 10.66
CA TYR A 162 12.00 -14.68 10.39
C TYR A 162 13.36 -15.41 10.42
N LEU A 163 13.65 -16.14 11.50
CA LEU A 163 14.90 -16.90 11.64
C LEU A 163 15.03 -18.00 10.57
N ARG A 164 13.92 -18.66 10.21
CA ARG A 164 13.89 -19.66 9.15
C ARG A 164 14.22 -19.04 7.79
N THR A 165 13.70 -17.86 7.49
CA THR A 165 14.01 -17.09 6.28
C THR A 165 15.51 -16.79 6.19
N LEU A 166 16.10 -16.23 7.25
CA LEU A 166 17.53 -15.90 7.28
C LEU A 166 18.44 -17.13 7.13
N ARG A 167 18.10 -18.25 7.79
CA ARG A 167 18.86 -19.50 7.67
C ARG A 167 18.85 -20.04 6.24
N LEU A 168 17.67 -20.15 5.64
CA LEU A 168 17.52 -20.65 4.27
C LEU A 168 18.21 -19.75 3.24
N LEU A 169 18.11 -18.42 3.39
CA LEU A 169 18.83 -17.48 2.54
C LEU A 169 20.34 -17.62 2.70
N ARG A 170 20.85 -17.71 3.94
CA ARG A 170 22.28 -17.92 4.18
C ARG A 170 22.77 -19.21 3.55
N GLU A 171 22.03 -20.32 3.69
CA GLU A 171 22.36 -21.59 3.05
C GLU A 171 22.44 -21.45 1.53
N ARG A 172 21.44 -20.81 0.90
CA ARG A 172 21.45 -20.56 -0.55
C ARG A 172 22.63 -19.70 -1.01
N LEU A 173 22.96 -18.65 -0.25
CA LEU A 173 24.00 -17.70 -0.63
C LEU A 173 25.42 -18.21 -0.35
N LEU A 174 25.60 -19.19 0.53
CA LEU A 174 26.89 -19.82 0.81
C LEU A 174 27.26 -20.88 -0.23
N HIS A 175 26.27 -21.46 -0.90
CA HIS A 175 26.48 -22.42 -1.97
C HIS A 175 26.52 -21.67 -3.31
N GLU A 176 27.56 -21.87 -4.12
CA GLU A 176 27.61 -21.38 -5.51
C GLU A 176 26.63 -22.17 -6.38
N ASN A 177 25.34 -22.00 -6.13
CA ASN A 177 24.26 -22.63 -6.88
C ASN A 177 23.38 -21.57 -7.55
N ASP A 178 22.68 -21.99 -8.60
CA ASP A 178 21.78 -21.09 -9.34
C ASP A 178 20.58 -20.62 -8.48
N GLN A 179 20.32 -21.27 -7.33
CA GLN A 179 19.22 -20.91 -6.43
C GLN A 179 19.40 -19.51 -5.81
N ALA A 180 20.63 -19.05 -5.64
CA ALA A 180 20.95 -17.72 -5.12
C ALA A 180 20.40 -16.59 -6.00
N LEU A 181 20.25 -16.81 -7.32
CA LEU A 181 19.86 -15.79 -8.30
C LEU A 181 18.39 -15.93 -8.75
N THR A 182 17.63 -16.86 -8.16
CA THR A 182 16.23 -17.10 -8.51
C THR A 182 15.30 -15.98 -8.04
N THR A 183 14.18 -15.81 -8.75
CA THR A 183 13.11 -14.84 -8.41
C THR A 183 12.60 -14.96 -6.97
N PRO A 184 12.37 -16.17 -6.39
CA PRO A 184 11.96 -16.30 -4.99
C PRO A 184 13.03 -15.82 -3.99
N THR A 185 14.32 -16.05 -4.27
CA THR A 185 15.42 -15.54 -3.42
C THR A 185 15.45 -14.01 -3.44
N VAL A 186 15.35 -13.40 -4.62
CA VAL A 186 15.24 -11.93 -4.77
C VAL A 186 14.04 -11.40 -3.97
N SER A 187 12.88 -12.05 -4.11
CA SER A 187 11.64 -11.63 -3.44
C SER A 187 11.72 -11.77 -1.91
N ALA A 188 12.40 -12.80 -1.40
CA ALA A 188 12.61 -12.99 0.03
C ALA A 188 13.56 -11.93 0.63
N ILE A 189 14.61 -11.55 -0.09
CA ILE A 189 15.50 -10.45 0.33
C ILE A 189 14.76 -9.11 0.27
N LEU A 190 13.96 -8.88 -0.77
CA LEU A 190 13.10 -7.70 -0.87
C LEU A 190 12.11 -7.61 0.30
N ALA A 191 11.48 -8.73 0.69
CA ALA A 191 10.59 -8.77 1.85
C ALA A 191 11.31 -8.39 3.16
N LEU A 192 12.58 -8.81 3.35
CA LEU A 192 13.40 -8.40 4.48
C LEU A 192 13.72 -6.90 4.45
N ALA A 193 14.12 -6.36 3.29
CA ALA A 193 14.41 -4.94 3.14
C ALA A 193 13.17 -4.06 3.38
N ALA A 194 12.04 -4.42 2.77
CA ALA A 194 10.77 -3.72 2.94
C ALA A 194 10.26 -3.79 4.38
N HIS A 195 10.37 -4.96 5.03
CA HIS A 195 10.00 -5.09 6.44
C HIS A 195 10.87 -4.26 7.37
N ALA A 196 12.19 -4.33 7.24
CA ALA A 196 13.11 -3.53 8.04
C ALA A 196 12.83 -2.04 7.86
N HIS A 197 12.55 -1.62 6.62
CA HIS A 197 12.13 -0.25 6.33
C HIS A 197 10.80 0.10 7.03
N PHE A 198 9.81 -0.79 6.96
CA PHE A 198 8.48 -0.60 7.57
C PHE A 198 8.51 -0.44 9.08
N VAL A 199 9.37 -1.19 9.77
CA VAL A 199 9.50 -1.12 11.24
C VAL A 199 10.47 -0.02 11.70
N GLY A 200 11.04 0.76 10.78
CA GLY A 200 11.97 1.86 11.08
C GLY A 200 13.42 1.41 11.37
N ASP A 201 13.77 0.15 11.10
CA ASP A 201 15.16 -0.35 11.19
C ASP A 201 15.94 0.03 9.92
N SER A 202 16.32 1.31 9.85
CA SER A 202 17.03 1.91 8.70
C SER A 202 18.34 1.18 8.37
N GLU A 203 19.07 0.71 9.39
CA GLU A 203 20.34 0.02 9.19
C GLU A 203 20.12 -1.34 8.55
N SER A 204 19.20 -2.17 9.08
CA SER A 204 18.89 -3.45 8.46
C SER A 204 18.29 -3.29 7.06
N ALA A 205 17.45 -2.26 6.85
CA ALA A 205 16.87 -1.96 5.55
C ALA A 205 17.95 -1.70 4.48
N LYS A 206 18.93 -0.84 4.80
CA LYS A 206 20.07 -0.55 3.91
C LYS A 206 20.95 -1.78 3.68
N HIS A 207 21.21 -2.58 4.71
CA HIS A 207 21.98 -3.83 4.55
C HIS A 207 21.29 -4.82 3.62
N HIS A 208 19.99 -5.05 3.80
CA HIS A 208 19.21 -5.96 2.96
C HIS A 208 19.10 -5.43 1.53
N LEU A 209 18.87 -4.12 1.34
CA LEU A 209 18.83 -3.49 0.03
C LEU A 209 20.19 -3.55 -0.70
N GLY A 210 21.31 -3.36 0.01
CA GLY A 210 22.65 -3.55 -0.54
C GLY A 210 22.91 -4.99 -0.98
N GLY A 211 22.44 -5.97 -0.20
CA GLY A 211 22.44 -7.39 -0.58
C GLY A 211 21.59 -7.67 -1.83
N LEU A 212 20.38 -7.10 -1.87
CA LEU A 212 19.47 -7.21 -3.01
C LEU A 212 20.11 -6.64 -4.28
N ARG A 213 20.70 -5.44 -4.20
CA ARG A 213 21.43 -4.80 -5.30
C ARG A 213 22.51 -5.71 -5.84
N LYS A 214 23.33 -6.32 -4.96
CA LYS A 214 24.39 -7.25 -5.37
C LYS A 214 23.83 -8.47 -6.10
N ILE A 215 22.75 -9.06 -5.62
CA ILE A 215 22.09 -10.20 -6.30
C ILE A 215 21.54 -9.79 -7.66
N VAL A 216 20.92 -8.61 -7.78
CA VAL A 216 20.45 -8.08 -9.06
C VAL A 216 21.62 -7.89 -10.04
N SER A 217 22.75 -7.33 -9.58
CA SER A 217 23.95 -7.19 -10.41
C SER A 217 24.48 -8.55 -10.89
N LEU A 218 24.57 -9.54 -9.98
CA LEU A 218 25.04 -10.89 -10.32
C LEU A 218 24.09 -11.61 -11.28
N ARG A 219 22.79 -11.32 -11.24
CA ARG A 219 21.81 -11.85 -12.18
C ARG A 219 21.96 -11.28 -13.60
N GLY A 220 22.66 -10.16 -13.77
CA GLY A 220 22.80 -9.45 -15.04
C GLY A 220 22.12 -8.08 -15.08
N GLY A 221 21.74 -7.53 -13.93
CA GLY A 221 21.12 -6.21 -13.79
C GLY A 221 19.60 -6.21 -13.92
N VAL A 222 19.01 -5.01 -13.85
CA VAL A 222 17.55 -4.80 -13.84
C VAL A 222 16.85 -5.27 -15.11
N ALA A 223 17.54 -5.30 -16.26
CA ALA A 223 16.98 -5.78 -17.53
C ALA A 223 16.54 -7.25 -17.47
N THR A 224 17.11 -8.05 -16.54
CA THR A 224 16.74 -9.46 -16.36
C THR A 224 15.35 -9.68 -15.75
N PHE A 225 14.67 -8.60 -15.38
CA PHE A 225 13.32 -8.61 -14.85
C PHE A 225 12.27 -8.18 -15.88
N SER A 226 12.61 -8.08 -17.17
CA SER A 226 11.65 -7.75 -18.24
C SER A 226 10.42 -8.66 -18.26
N ASP A 227 10.60 -9.94 -17.93
CA ASP A 227 9.52 -10.94 -17.89
C ASP A 227 8.71 -10.91 -16.57
N ASN A 228 9.06 -10.02 -15.64
CA ASN A 228 8.38 -9.81 -14.36
C ASN A 228 8.54 -8.35 -13.91
N ALA A 229 7.97 -7.43 -14.70
CA ALA A 229 8.08 -5.99 -14.46
C ALA A 229 7.49 -5.61 -13.10
N LYS A 230 6.45 -6.29 -12.64
CA LYS A 230 5.90 -6.11 -11.28
C LYS A 230 6.94 -6.32 -10.16
N LEU A 231 7.77 -7.35 -10.24
CA LEU A 231 8.83 -7.53 -9.22
C LEU A 231 9.86 -6.39 -9.31
N LEU A 232 10.21 -5.95 -10.52
CA LEU A 232 11.11 -4.81 -10.68
C LEU A 232 10.51 -3.53 -10.10
N VAL A 233 9.20 -3.27 -10.29
CA VAL A 233 8.48 -2.18 -9.65
C VAL A 233 8.69 -2.24 -8.13
N GLU A 234 8.45 -3.39 -7.49
CA GLU A 234 8.61 -3.51 -6.03
C GLU A 234 10.05 -3.33 -5.56
N ILE A 235 11.05 -3.81 -6.31
CA ILE A 235 12.47 -3.57 -6.02
C ILE A 235 12.77 -2.06 -6.02
N LEU A 236 12.34 -1.35 -7.06
CA LEU A 236 12.61 0.09 -7.18
C LEU A 236 11.80 0.91 -6.18
N ARG A 237 10.55 0.54 -5.89
CA ARG A 237 9.77 1.17 -4.81
C ARG A 237 10.48 1.05 -3.46
N CYS A 238 11.07 -0.12 -3.19
CA CYS A 238 11.85 -0.34 -1.98
C CYS A 238 13.04 0.62 -1.87
N ASP A 239 13.85 0.72 -2.93
CA ASP A 239 15.01 1.61 -3.01
C ASP A 239 14.61 3.09 -2.87
N ILE A 240 13.64 3.54 -3.68
CA ILE A 240 13.14 4.92 -3.66
C ILE A 240 12.61 5.31 -2.28
N GLY A 241 11.79 4.46 -1.67
CA GLY A 241 11.16 4.81 -0.41
C GLY A 241 12.14 4.82 0.78
N ILE A 242 13.17 3.97 0.77
CA ILE A 242 14.30 4.09 1.71
C ILE A 242 15.03 5.43 1.51
N SER A 243 15.23 5.86 0.27
CA SER A 243 15.79 7.18 -0.05
C SER A 243 14.91 8.33 0.44
N PHE A 244 13.59 8.27 0.25
CA PHE A 244 12.67 9.33 0.71
C PHE A 244 12.60 9.45 2.23
N HIS A 245 12.71 8.33 2.94
CA HIS A 245 12.69 8.33 4.40
C HIS A 245 14.01 8.80 5.00
N SER A 246 15.15 8.36 4.46
CA SER A 246 16.46 8.59 5.07
C SER A 246 17.30 9.71 4.45
N GLY A 247 16.93 10.19 3.27
CA GLY A 247 17.74 11.13 2.48
C GLY A 247 18.98 10.52 1.83
N SER A 248 19.18 9.20 1.93
CA SER A 248 20.28 8.53 1.27
C SER A 248 20.09 8.50 -0.25
N ARG A 249 21.18 8.51 -0.99
CA ARG A 249 21.14 8.27 -2.44
C ARG A 249 20.62 6.85 -2.73
N PRO A 250 19.82 6.67 -3.79
CA PRO A 250 19.34 5.36 -4.18
C PRO A 250 20.49 4.50 -4.72
N LEU A 251 20.32 3.16 -4.64
CA LEU A 251 21.33 2.19 -5.08
C LEU A 251 21.22 1.79 -6.55
N PHE A 252 20.05 1.95 -7.15
CA PHE A 252 19.84 1.73 -8.59
C PHE A 252 19.95 3.06 -9.36
N PHE A 253 20.30 2.98 -10.64
CA PHE A 253 20.34 4.13 -11.57
C PHE A 253 21.01 5.38 -11.01
N ASN A 254 22.22 5.27 -10.46
CA ASN A 254 22.93 6.40 -9.85
C ASN A 254 24.04 6.89 -10.79
N LYS A 255 24.07 8.19 -11.16
CA LYS A 255 25.10 8.78 -12.03
C LYS A 255 26.53 8.51 -11.53
N SER A 256 26.71 8.39 -10.21
CA SER A 256 28.01 8.12 -9.57
C SER A 256 28.53 6.71 -9.86
N SER A 257 27.63 5.76 -10.16
CA SER A 257 27.98 4.44 -10.65
C SER A 257 27.88 4.44 -12.18
N SER A 258 29.00 4.60 -12.86
CA SER A 258 29.12 4.62 -14.34
C SER A 258 28.60 3.36 -15.07
N GLN A 259 28.02 2.40 -14.34
CA GLN A 259 27.55 1.10 -14.81
C GLN A 259 26.05 1.05 -15.15
N GLU A 260 25.23 1.98 -14.63
CA GLU A 260 23.78 2.01 -14.89
C GLU A 260 23.29 3.44 -15.15
N PRO A 261 23.12 3.85 -16.43
CA PRO A 261 22.51 5.14 -16.74
C PRO A 261 21.02 5.14 -16.35
N PHE A 262 20.46 6.32 -16.12
CA PHE A 262 19.02 6.46 -15.94
C PHE A 262 18.25 5.88 -17.14
N LEU A 263 17.11 5.25 -16.87
CA LEU A 263 16.19 4.82 -17.91
C LEU A 263 15.78 6.01 -18.78
N PRO A 264 15.71 5.85 -20.12
CA PRO A 264 15.26 6.93 -20.99
C PRO A 264 13.83 7.33 -20.62
N TYR A 265 13.47 8.60 -20.86
CA TYR A 265 12.08 9.00 -20.73
C TYR A 265 11.21 8.24 -21.75
N PRO A 266 10.01 7.81 -21.38
CA PRO A 266 9.10 7.14 -22.31
C PRO A 266 8.74 8.08 -23.45
N ASP A 267 8.63 7.53 -24.67
CA ASP A 267 8.24 8.30 -25.85
C ASP A 267 6.76 8.70 -25.75
N GLN A 268 6.52 9.94 -25.34
CA GLN A 268 5.19 10.53 -25.25
C GLN A 268 4.81 11.34 -26.51
N THR A 269 5.61 11.29 -27.57
CA THR A 269 5.46 12.18 -28.75
C THR A 269 4.08 12.07 -29.40
N LEU A 270 3.47 10.87 -29.41
CA LEU A 270 2.12 10.65 -29.94
C LEU A 270 1.04 11.29 -29.05
N LEU A 271 1.22 11.29 -27.73
CA LEU A 271 0.31 11.94 -26.79
C LEU A 271 0.38 13.45 -26.94
N PHE A 272 1.58 14.02 -27.00
CA PHE A 272 1.78 15.44 -27.27
C PHE A 272 1.19 15.86 -28.63
N LYS A 273 1.33 15.05 -29.68
CA LYS A 273 0.68 15.29 -30.98
C LYS A 273 -0.85 15.21 -30.93
N SER A 274 -1.40 14.35 -30.08
CA SER A 274 -2.86 14.24 -29.85
C SER A 274 -3.39 15.42 -29.03
N MET A 275 -2.64 15.88 -28.03
CA MET A 275 -2.95 17.06 -27.21
C MET A 275 -3.07 18.34 -28.04
N LEU A 276 -2.18 18.55 -29.01
CA LEU A 276 -2.22 19.72 -29.90
C LEU A 276 -3.48 19.81 -30.78
N LYS A 277 -4.23 18.70 -30.94
CA LYS A 277 -5.45 18.63 -31.77
C LYS A 277 -6.76 18.82 -30.99
N THR A 278 -6.73 18.63 -29.67
CA THR A 278 -7.91 18.78 -28.80
C THR A 278 -7.76 20.10 -28.05
N THR A 279 -8.85 20.69 -27.56
CA THR A 279 -8.94 22.02 -26.92
C THR A 279 -8.17 22.12 -25.58
N VAL A 280 -6.88 21.80 -25.58
CA VAL A 280 -5.91 21.83 -24.47
C VAL A 280 -4.95 23.01 -24.71
N ARG A 281 -5.46 24.10 -25.28
CA ARG A 281 -4.65 25.30 -25.58
C ARG A 281 -4.50 26.25 -24.40
N GLN A 282 -5.21 26.06 -23.28
CA GLN A 282 -5.10 26.93 -22.10
C GLN A 282 -4.21 26.34 -21.01
N THR A 283 -4.29 25.03 -20.76
CA THR A 283 -3.47 24.34 -19.75
C THR A 283 -1.98 24.33 -20.08
N GLN A 284 -1.65 24.30 -21.38
CA GLN A 284 -0.28 24.32 -21.87
C GLN A 284 0.39 25.70 -21.68
N TYR A 285 -0.37 26.80 -21.72
CA TYR A 285 0.21 28.13 -21.51
C TYR A 285 0.62 28.36 -20.07
N ASP A 286 -0.20 27.97 -19.08
CA ASP A 286 0.11 28.21 -17.66
C ASP A 286 1.35 27.42 -17.20
N SER A 287 1.49 26.17 -17.65
CA SER A 287 2.67 25.36 -17.35
C SER A 287 3.91 25.82 -18.12
N GLU A 288 3.78 26.14 -19.42
CA GLU A 288 4.93 26.58 -20.23
C GLU A 288 5.51 27.94 -19.81
N ILE A 289 4.76 28.76 -19.07
CA ILE A 289 5.27 30.06 -18.59
C ILE A 289 6.38 29.86 -17.55
N PHE A 290 6.18 29.07 -16.50
CA PHE A 290 7.23 28.87 -15.50
C PHE A 290 8.29 27.86 -15.94
N LEU A 291 7.95 26.93 -16.84
CA LEU A 291 8.91 25.93 -17.34
C LEU A 291 9.96 26.51 -18.31
N ARG A 292 9.81 27.76 -18.77
CA ARG A 292 10.78 28.41 -19.69
C ARG A 292 12.07 28.83 -19.02
N ASP A 293 12.00 29.15 -17.74
CA ASP A 293 13.10 29.80 -16.99
C ASP A 293 13.74 28.86 -15.95
N ILE A 294 13.46 27.55 -16.01
CA ILE A 294 14.01 26.54 -15.10
C ILE A 294 14.97 25.58 -15.83
N ASP A 295 15.72 24.80 -15.05
CA ASP A 295 16.60 23.74 -15.56
C ASP A 295 15.89 22.78 -16.54
N ASP A 296 16.59 22.45 -17.64
CA ASP A 296 16.06 21.64 -18.74
C ASP A 296 15.73 20.20 -18.31
N GLU A 297 16.53 19.62 -17.41
CA GLU A 297 16.32 18.25 -16.90
C GLU A 297 15.09 18.23 -15.98
N LEU A 298 14.92 19.25 -15.13
CA LEU A 298 13.72 19.42 -14.29
C LEU A 298 12.47 19.66 -15.14
N ALA A 299 12.54 20.52 -16.16
CA ALA A 299 11.44 20.78 -17.07
C ALA A 299 11.04 19.52 -17.86
N SER A 300 12.01 18.68 -18.23
CA SER A 300 11.76 17.40 -18.88
C SER A 300 11.06 16.41 -17.95
N ALA A 301 11.51 16.30 -16.69
CA ALA A 301 10.85 15.47 -15.69
C ALA A 301 9.39 15.90 -15.46
N TRP A 302 9.13 17.21 -15.37
CA TRP A 302 7.78 17.76 -15.26
C TRP A 302 6.90 17.34 -16.44
N ARG A 303 7.35 17.54 -17.69
CA ARG A 303 6.58 17.22 -18.90
C ARG A 303 6.23 15.73 -18.97
N VAL A 304 7.19 14.87 -18.63
CA VAL A 304 6.99 13.41 -18.63
C VAL A 304 5.95 13.01 -17.60
N MET A 305 6.03 13.56 -16.39
CA MET A 305 5.05 13.27 -15.34
C MET A 305 3.66 13.83 -15.67
N ALA A 306 3.58 15.02 -16.26
CA ALA A 306 2.33 15.61 -16.73
C ALA A 306 1.68 14.75 -17.84
N GLY A 307 2.46 14.28 -18.79
CA GLY A 307 2.00 13.35 -19.83
C GLY A 307 1.51 12.03 -19.25
N PHE A 308 2.16 11.51 -18.21
CA PHE A 308 1.68 10.34 -17.48
C PHE A 308 0.35 10.57 -16.76
N CYS A 309 0.19 11.71 -16.08
CA CYS A 309 -1.07 12.06 -15.43
C CYS A 309 -2.23 12.10 -16.44
N LEU A 310 -1.99 12.68 -17.61
CA LEU A 310 -2.98 12.70 -18.69
C LEU A 310 -3.33 11.28 -19.17
N MET A 311 -2.33 10.43 -19.42
CA MET A 311 -2.56 9.04 -19.81
C MET A 311 -3.45 8.30 -18.81
N ILE A 312 -3.16 8.45 -17.52
CA ILE A 312 -3.93 7.79 -16.46
C ILE A 312 -5.36 8.34 -16.38
N ASN A 313 -5.55 9.66 -16.43
CA ASN A 313 -6.88 10.24 -16.40
C ASN A 313 -7.72 9.80 -17.61
N LEU A 314 -7.14 9.79 -18.82
CA LEU A 314 -7.80 9.27 -20.02
C LEU A 314 -8.11 7.78 -19.90
N ALA A 315 -7.20 6.98 -19.35
CA ALA A 315 -7.41 5.55 -19.12
C ALA A 315 -8.56 5.32 -18.13
N ALA A 316 -8.62 6.10 -17.05
CA ALA A 316 -9.69 6.05 -16.06
C ALA A 316 -11.06 6.40 -16.67
N GLU A 317 -11.14 7.49 -17.45
CA GLU A 317 -12.38 7.93 -18.11
C GLU A 317 -12.87 6.93 -19.16
N SER A 318 -11.94 6.41 -19.98
CA SER A 318 -12.26 5.47 -21.06
C SER A 318 -12.34 4.01 -20.62
N LYS A 319 -12.09 3.72 -19.33
CA LYS A 319 -11.97 2.36 -18.77
C LYS A 319 -10.95 1.49 -19.52
N ASN A 320 -9.90 2.12 -20.04
CA ASN A 320 -8.77 1.48 -20.68
C ASN A 320 -7.62 1.27 -19.69
N ARG A 321 -6.59 0.55 -20.12
CA ARG A 321 -5.39 0.30 -19.33
C ARG A 321 -4.12 0.62 -20.11
N ILE A 322 -3.13 1.17 -19.43
CA ILE A 322 -1.76 1.32 -19.93
C ILE A 322 -0.93 0.08 -19.56
N ALA A 323 0.20 -0.09 -20.23
CA ALA A 323 1.11 -1.20 -19.95
C ALA A 323 1.88 -0.99 -18.63
N THR A 324 2.23 -2.06 -17.91
CA THR A 324 3.02 -2.01 -16.66
C THR A 324 4.36 -1.32 -16.89
N GLU A 325 4.97 -1.50 -18.06
CA GLU A 325 6.23 -0.89 -18.46
C GLU A 325 6.11 0.64 -18.49
N THR A 326 4.98 1.19 -18.96
CA THR A 326 4.77 2.65 -18.97
C THR A 326 4.77 3.22 -17.55
N PHE A 327 4.16 2.50 -16.59
CA PHE A 327 4.18 2.85 -15.17
C PHE A 327 5.60 2.76 -14.59
N LEU A 328 6.28 1.64 -14.82
CA LEU A 328 7.65 1.40 -14.37
C LEU A 328 8.63 2.44 -14.92
N ASP A 329 8.62 2.65 -16.23
CA ASP A 329 9.54 3.53 -16.94
C ASP A 329 9.34 4.98 -16.51
N THR A 330 8.08 5.42 -16.35
CA THR A 330 7.80 6.78 -15.85
C THR A 330 8.30 6.92 -14.41
N MET A 331 7.93 6.00 -13.52
CA MET A 331 8.34 6.02 -12.11
C MET A 331 9.86 6.11 -11.99
N ALA A 332 10.57 5.21 -12.65
CA ALA A 332 12.01 5.10 -12.54
C ALA A 332 12.74 6.24 -13.25
N SER A 333 12.33 6.62 -14.46
CA SER A 333 12.98 7.71 -15.21
C SER A 333 12.81 9.08 -14.55
N VAL A 334 11.66 9.35 -13.91
CA VAL A 334 11.38 10.62 -13.24
C VAL A 334 12.01 10.67 -11.86
N ILE A 335 11.72 9.70 -10.98
CA ILE A 335 12.09 9.81 -9.56
C ILE A 335 13.61 9.74 -9.37
N TYR A 336 14.31 8.82 -10.05
CA TYR A 336 15.76 8.69 -9.89
C TYR A 336 16.52 9.93 -10.36
N ARG A 337 16.05 10.61 -11.43
CA ARG A 337 16.63 11.89 -11.88
C ARG A 337 16.38 13.00 -10.88
N LEU A 338 15.14 13.13 -10.38
CA LEU A 338 14.80 14.13 -9.36
C LEU A 338 15.60 13.94 -8.05
N LEU A 339 15.89 12.69 -7.68
CA LEU A 339 16.74 12.37 -6.53
C LEU A 339 18.21 12.74 -6.73
N ASP A 340 18.68 12.81 -7.98
CA ASP A 340 20.06 13.16 -8.33
C ASP A 340 20.26 14.68 -8.52
N MET A 341 19.20 15.43 -8.82
CA MET A 341 19.20 16.90 -8.95
C MET A 341 19.35 17.62 -7.59
N THR A 342 20.47 17.43 -6.89
CA THR A 342 20.70 18.02 -5.55
C THR A 342 21.41 19.37 -5.59
N HIS A 343 21.39 20.07 -6.73
CA HIS A 343 22.21 21.27 -6.96
C HIS A 343 21.42 22.59 -6.86
N PHE A 344 20.09 22.53 -6.74
CA PHE A 344 19.26 23.72 -6.58
C PHE A 344 19.43 24.33 -5.18
N GLU A 345 19.34 25.66 -5.10
CA GLU A 345 19.41 26.40 -3.84
C GLU A 345 18.15 26.15 -3.00
N ALA A 346 18.31 25.99 -1.68
CA ALA A 346 17.18 25.89 -0.76
C ALA A 346 16.30 27.15 -0.85
N GLY A 347 14.98 26.97 -0.88
CA GLY A 347 14.03 28.08 -1.05
C GLY A 347 13.93 28.63 -2.48
N SER A 348 14.66 28.07 -3.46
CA SER A 348 14.48 28.39 -4.87
C SER A 348 13.17 27.81 -5.44
N THR A 349 12.72 28.37 -6.57
CA THR A 349 11.54 27.85 -7.26
C THR A 349 11.83 26.47 -7.86
N GLU A 350 13.03 26.24 -8.41
CA GLU A 350 13.41 24.93 -8.94
C GLU A 350 13.42 23.85 -7.85
N GLU A 351 13.97 24.16 -6.66
CA GLU A 351 13.99 23.20 -5.56
C GLU A 351 12.58 22.89 -5.05
N ALA A 352 11.71 23.89 -4.95
CA ALA A 352 10.32 23.68 -4.57
C ALA A 352 9.58 22.80 -5.59
N ILE A 353 9.79 23.04 -6.89
CA ILE A 353 9.22 22.20 -7.97
C ILE A 353 9.77 20.77 -7.90
N ARG A 354 11.09 20.60 -7.71
CA ARG A 354 11.72 19.28 -7.60
C ARG A 354 11.17 18.48 -6.43
N LEU A 355 11.09 19.09 -5.25
CA LEU A 355 10.56 18.46 -4.04
C LEU A 355 9.04 18.20 -4.16
N GLY A 356 8.30 19.13 -4.75
CA GLY A 356 6.87 18.94 -5.07
C GLY A 356 6.64 17.77 -6.03
N LEU A 357 7.45 17.63 -7.08
CA LEU A 357 7.42 16.48 -7.99
C LEU A 357 7.76 15.16 -7.29
N LEU A 358 8.74 15.14 -6.38
CA LEU A 358 9.06 13.96 -5.57
C LEU A 358 7.90 13.59 -4.63
N ALA A 359 7.32 14.57 -3.94
CA ALA A 359 6.16 14.39 -3.08
C ALA A 359 4.97 13.84 -3.89
N PHE A 360 4.63 14.46 -5.02
CA PHE A 360 3.60 13.98 -5.94
C PHE A 360 3.88 12.56 -6.44
N SER A 361 5.12 12.28 -6.85
CA SER A 361 5.49 10.94 -7.33
C SER A 361 5.38 9.90 -6.20
N SER A 362 5.68 10.27 -4.95
CA SER A 362 5.51 9.38 -3.79
C SER A 362 4.05 8.96 -3.60
N SER A 363 3.10 9.89 -3.75
CA SER A 363 1.69 9.59 -3.64
C SER A 363 1.19 8.81 -4.84
N ILE A 364 1.72 9.00 -6.05
CA ILE A 364 1.24 8.21 -7.19
C ILE A 364 1.83 6.79 -7.21
N PHE A 365 3.13 6.63 -6.96
CA PHE A 365 3.85 5.38 -7.21
C PHE A 365 4.14 4.55 -5.95
N LEU A 366 4.20 5.15 -4.75
CA LEU A 366 4.58 4.44 -3.53
C LEU A 366 3.40 4.19 -2.58
N GLN A 367 2.57 5.19 -2.29
CA GLN A 367 1.37 5.04 -1.44
C GLN A 367 1.61 4.46 -0.03
N TRP A 368 2.85 4.43 0.44
CA TRP A 368 3.17 3.79 1.72
C TRP A 368 2.67 4.56 2.94
N LYS A 369 2.39 5.85 2.78
CA LYS A 369 1.70 6.66 3.81
C LYS A 369 0.36 6.04 4.22
N GLN A 370 -0.33 5.37 3.29
CA GLN A 370 -1.58 4.66 3.58
C GLN A 370 -1.39 3.41 4.45
N LEU A 371 -0.17 2.88 4.53
CA LEU A 371 0.19 1.81 5.46
C LEU A 371 0.78 2.35 6.77
N GLY A 372 0.74 3.67 6.99
CA GLY A 372 1.21 4.31 8.22
C GLY A 372 2.70 4.68 8.23
N MET A 373 3.40 4.57 7.09
CA MET A 373 4.80 5.02 6.99
C MET A 373 4.89 6.52 6.76
N SER A 374 6.00 7.13 7.19
CA SER A 374 6.31 8.54 6.94
C SER A 374 7.57 8.69 6.08
N TYR A 375 7.54 9.68 5.19
CA TYR A 375 8.69 10.09 4.38
C TYR A 375 9.45 11.22 5.09
N ASP A 376 10.02 10.93 6.27
CA ASP A 376 10.47 11.96 7.23
C ASP A 376 11.46 12.95 6.64
N HIS A 377 12.48 12.47 5.93
CA HIS A 377 13.46 13.34 5.27
C HIS A 377 12.81 14.18 4.18
N LEU A 378 12.09 13.57 3.23
CA LEU A 378 11.41 14.30 2.15
C LEU A 378 10.43 15.35 2.69
N ALA A 379 9.62 15.02 3.69
CA ALA A 379 8.68 15.94 4.32
C ALA A 379 9.41 17.11 5.00
N THR A 380 10.51 16.83 5.71
CA THR A 380 11.29 17.86 6.39
C THR A 380 11.95 18.81 5.40
N THR A 381 12.67 18.28 4.41
CA THR A 381 13.33 19.09 3.37
C THR A 381 12.32 19.89 2.57
N TYR A 382 11.16 19.31 2.25
CA TYR A 382 10.12 20.03 1.52
C TYR A 382 9.52 21.17 2.34
N ARG A 383 9.22 20.93 3.63
CA ARG A 383 8.73 21.97 4.53
C ARG A 383 9.74 23.12 4.67
N GLU A 384 11.02 22.82 4.88
CA GLU A 384 12.08 23.81 5.00
C GLU A 384 12.21 24.64 3.71
N CYS A 385 12.21 23.99 2.55
CA CYS A 385 12.24 24.68 1.26
C CYS A 385 11.03 25.60 1.07
N LEU A 386 9.83 25.16 1.45
CA LEU A 386 8.63 26.00 1.34
C LEU A 386 8.68 27.18 2.33
N ALA A 387 9.24 27.00 3.53
CA ALA A 387 9.38 28.08 4.51
C ALA A 387 10.34 29.18 4.05
N GLU A 388 11.38 28.84 3.30
CA GLU A 388 12.38 29.77 2.75
C GLU A 388 11.99 30.33 1.37
N LEU A 389 10.85 29.90 0.83
CA LEU A 389 10.44 30.19 -0.53
C LEU A 389 10.13 31.67 -0.76
N ARG A 390 10.71 32.25 -1.80
CA ARG A 390 10.41 33.63 -2.22
C ARG A 390 9.07 33.67 -2.96
N VAL A 391 7.98 33.80 -2.20
CA VAL A 391 6.60 33.75 -2.72
C VAL A 391 6.35 34.70 -3.91
N SER A 392 6.98 35.88 -3.94
CA SER A 392 6.79 36.86 -5.01
C SER A 392 7.30 36.42 -6.39
N SER A 393 8.12 35.39 -6.49
CA SER A 393 8.66 34.89 -7.75
C SER A 393 7.89 33.70 -8.34
N ILE A 394 6.83 33.22 -7.67
CA ILE A 394 6.14 31.97 -8.05
C ILE A 394 4.70 32.27 -8.48
N PRO A 395 4.24 31.72 -9.61
CA PRO A 395 2.83 31.81 -9.98
C PRO A 395 1.92 31.24 -8.89
N SER A 396 0.87 31.97 -8.52
CA SER A 396 -0.06 31.58 -7.45
C SER A 396 -0.65 30.17 -7.63
N ARG A 397 -0.99 29.81 -8.86
CA ARG A 397 -1.48 28.47 -9.23
C ARG A 397 -0.48 27.37 -8.91
N LEU A 398 0.81 27.60 -9.20
CA LEU A 398 1.88 26.67 -8.90
C LEU A 398 2.10 26.56 -7.39
N LEU A 399 2.05 27.67 -6.66
CA LEU A 399 2.17 27.66 -5.20
C LEU A 399 1.03 26.86 -4.56
N LEU A 400 -0.21 27.06 -4.99
CA LEU A 400 -1.36 26.26 -4.54
C LEU A 400 -1.13 24.77 -4.81
N TRP A 401 -0.64 24.41 -6.00
CA TRP A 401 -0.31 23.03 -6.34
C TRP A 401 0.75 22.45 -5.41
N LEU A 402 1.85 23.18 -5.14
CA LEU A 402 2.92 22.75 -4.24
C LEU A 402 2.38 22.49 -2.81
N LEU A 403 1.60 23.41 -2.26
CA LEU A 403 1.02 23.27 -0.93
C LEU A 403 0.05 22.08 -0.86
N MET A 404 -0.84 21.94 -1.84
CA MET A 404 -1.80 20.84 -1.90
C MET A 404 -1.12 19.49 -2.05
N VAL A 405 -0.13 19.38 -2.94
CA VAL A 405 0.64 18.15 -3.14
C VAL A 405 1.40 17.77 -1.87
N GLY A 406 2.04 18.73 -1.20
CA GLY A 406 2.68 18.50 0.08
C GLY A 406 1.70 17.95 1.12
N ALA A 407 0.53 18.59 1.25
CA ALA A 407 -0.53 18.22 2.19
C ALA A 407 -0.99 16.77 2.00
N VAL A 408 -1.36 16.40 0.77
CA VAL A 408 -1.89 15.06 0.49
C VAL A 408 -0.80 13.99 0.52
N SER A 409 0.43 14.33 0.13
CA SER A 409 1.47 13.32 -0.13
C SER A 409 2.39 13.06 1.07
N VAL A 410 2.97 14.10 1.68
CA VAL A 410 4.09 13.92 2.62
C VAL A 410 3.88 14.56 3.99
N PHE A 411 3.13 15.66 4.08
CA PHE A 411 2.88 16.34 5.35
C PHE A 411 1.87 15.61 6.24
N GLY A 412 2.02 15.76 7.55
CA GLY A 412 1.16 15.14 8.56
C GLY A 412 0.42 16.19 9.41
N CYS A 413 -0.36 15.72 10.39
CA CYS A 413 -1.16 16.61 11.24
C CYS A 413 -0.33 17.66 12.01
N ALA A 414 0.98 17.43 12.20
CA ALA A 414 1.86 18.40 12.83
C ALA A 414 2.09 19.65 11.95
N ASP A 415 2.00 19.49 10.63
CA ASP A 415 2.24 20.54 9.64
C ASP A 415 1.02 21.44 9.41
N ASP A 416 -0.18 20.98 9.77
CA ASP A 416 -1.45 21.73 9.64
C ASP A 416 -1.37 23.15 10.20
N LYS A 417 -0.59 23.35 11.27
CA LYS A 417 -0.44 24.65 11.97
C LYS A 417 0.11 25.75 11.08
N TRP A 418 1.04 25.43 10.17
CA TRP A 418 1.63 26.41 9.24
C TRP A 418 1.02 26.29 7.84
N LEU A 419 0.65 25.07 7.45
CA LEU A 419 0.18 24.76 6.11
C LEU A 419 -1.24 25.28 5.83
N LYS A 420 -2.19 25.05 6.75
CA LYS A 420 -3.59 25.44 6.55
C LYS A 420 -3.80 26.96 6.44
N PRO A 421 -3.20 27.79 7.32
CA PRO A 421 -3.28 29.24 7.15
C PRO A 421 -2.72 29.72 5.81
N TRP A 422 -1.61 29.12 5.36
CA TRP A 422 -0.99 29.52 4.10
C TRP A 422 -1.79 29.07 2.88
N LEU A 423 -2.37 27.86 2.91
CA LEU A 423 -3.34 27.40 1.91
C LEU A 423 -4.54 28.35 1.85
N ARG A 424 -5.11 28.73 3.00
CA ARG A 424 -6.27 29.63 3.08
C ARG A 424 -6.02 30.97 2.41
N VAL A 425 -4.89 31.61 2.73
CA VAL A 425 -4.50 32.89 2.11
C VAL A 425 -4.42 32.78 0.60
N ASN A 426 -3.85 31.69 0.07
CA ASN A 426 -3.72 31.52 -1.38
C ASN A 426 -5.04 31.10 -2.06
N ILE A 427 -5.92 30.39 -1.35
CA ILE A 427 -7.28 30.07 -1.80
C ILE A 427 -8.09 31.36 -1.96
N ASP A 428 -8.04 32.24 -0.95
CA ASP A 428 -8.76 33.51 -0.97
C ASP A 428 -8.18 34.48 -2.03
N LEU A 429 -6.85 34.56 -2.17
CA LEU A 429 -6.19 35.33 -3.24
C LEU A 429 -6.48 34.77 -4.64
N GLY A 430 -6.72 33.48 -4.75
CA GLY A 430 -7.07 32.79 -5.99
C GLY A 430 -8.55 32.80 -6.31
N GLU A 431 -9.39 33.40 -5.46
CA GLU A 431 -10.87 33.41 -5.57
C GLU A 431 -11.46 31.99 -5.72
N VAL A 432 -10.89 31.02 -5.00
CA VAL A 432 -11.29 29.61 -5.05
C VAL A 432 -12.41 29.35 -4.05
N GLU A 433 -13.66 29.33 -4.52
CA GLU A 433 -14.85 29.20 -3.67
C GLU A 433 -15.28 27.74 -3.45
N SER A 434 -14.93 26.85 -4.37
CA SER A 434 -15.34 25.45 -4.34
C SER A 434 -14.21 24.48 -4.66
N TRP A 435 -14.41 23.21 -4.32
CA TRP A 435 -13.51 22.13 -4.74
C TRP A 435 -13.40 22.03 -6.26
N SER A 436 -14.48 22.36 -7.01
CA SER A 436 -14.44 22.38 -8.48
C SER A 436 -13.45 23.43 -8.98
N ASP A 437 -13.45 24.63 -8.39
CA ASP A 437 -12.54 25.71 -8.76
C ASP A 437 -11.09 25.32 -8.43
N MET A 438 -10.88 24.61 -7.30
CA MET A 438 -9.56 24.07 -6.96
C MET A 438 -9.11 23.01 -7.99
N GLN A 439 -10.00 22.13 -8.42
CA GLN A 439 -9.69 21.15 -9.47
C GLN A 439 -9.33 21.82 -10.80
N ASP A 440 -9.97 22.94 -11.15
CA ASP A 440 -9.65 23.72 -12.35
C ASP A 440 -8.26 24.36 -12.29
N ILE A 441 -7.67 24.51 -11.10
CA ILE A 441 -6.27 24.93 -10.92
C ILE A 441 -5.32 23.72 -10.94
N LEU A 442 -5.66 22.64 -10.23
CA LEU A 442 -4.76 21.50 -10.02
C LEU A 442 -4.62 20.61 -11.26
N LYS A 443 -5.73 20.31 -11.96
CA LYS A 443 -5.74 19.40 -13.12
C LYS A 443 -4.87 19.87 -14.28
N PRO A 444 -4.86 21.18 -14.66
CA PRO A 444 -3.97 21.69 -15.70
C PRO A 444 -2.48 21.54 -15.41
N LEU A 445 -2.09 21.58 -14.13
CA LEU A 445 -0.69 21.46 -13.72
C LEU A 445 -0.28 19.99 -13.69
N MET A 446 -0.84 19.22 -12.76
CA MET A 446 -0.67 17.77 -12.61
C MET A 446 -1.61 17.28 -11.51
N TRP A 447 -2.62 16.50 -11.86
CA TRP A 447 -3.51 15.90 -10.87
C TRP A 447 -4.12 14.61 -11.40
N ILE A 448 -4.12 13.55 -10.60
CA ILE A 448 -4.78 12.29 -10.91
C ILE A 448 -5.98 12.15 -9.99
N GLY A 449 -7.18 12.46 -10.51
CA GLY A 449 -8.39 12.52 -9.70
C GLY A 449 -8.70 11.20 -8.99
N LEU A 450 -8.45 10.07 -9.67
CA LEU A 450 -8.63 8.72 -9.11
C LEU A 450 -7.87 8.50 -7.79
N VAL A 451 -6.72 9.15 -7.61
CA VAL A 451 -5.84 8.95 -6.45
C VAL A 451 -5.95 10.10 -5.45
N LEU A 452 -6.11 11.33 -5.94
CA LEU A 452 -5.90 12.53 -5.15
C LEU A 452 -7.17 13.32 -4.85
N ASP A 453 -8.31 13.07 -5.54
CA ASP A 453 -9.51 13.90 -5.34
C ASP A 453 -10.07 13.79 -3.91
N GLU A 454 -10.18 12.58 -3.37
CA GLU A 454 -10.68 12.36 -2.00
C GLU A 454 -9.77 13.01 -0.95
N PRO A 455 -8.47 12.69 -0.86
CA PRO A 455 -7.59 13.32 0.14
C PRO A 455 -7.39 14.84 -0.12
N GLY A 456 -7.42 15.27 -1.38
CA GLY A 456 -7.30 16.69 -1.73
C GLY A 456 -8.51 17.49 -1.28
N LYS A 457 -9.72 16.94 -1.46
CA LYS A 457 -10.95 17.56 -0.97
C LYS A 457 -10.98 17.64 0.55
N ASP A 458 -10.53 16.59 1.24
CA ASP A 458 -10.44 16.62 2.71
C ASP A 458 -9.51 17.74 3.21
N VAL A 459 -8.36 17.92 2.56
CA VAL A 459 -7.43 19.04 2.86
C VAL A 459 -8.12 20.38 2.60
N PHE A 460 -8.74 20.54 1.43
CA PHE A 460 -9.44 21.76 1.04
C PHE A 460 -10.54 22.11 2.05
N ASP A 461 -11.48 21.21 2.31
CA ASP A 461 -12.60 21.43 3.23
C ASP A 461 -12.10 21.72 4.66
N SER A 462 -11.06 21.01 5.13
CA SER A 462 -10.51 21.23 6.47
C SER A 462 -9.77 22.56 6.65
N SER A 463 -9.34 23.20 5.55
CA SER A 463 -8.70 24.52 5.59
C SER A 463 -9.67 25.65 5.97
N PHE A 464 -10.97 25.48 5.68
CA PHE A 464 -12.03 26.43 6.07
C PHE A 464 -12.53 26.23 7.49
N VAL A 465 -12.38 25.02 8.05
CA VAL A 465 -12.87 24.67 9.40
C VAL A 465 -11.89 25.07 10.50
N TYR A 466 -10.59 25.20 10.18
CA TYR A 466 -9.53 25.48 11.15
C TYR A 466 -9.81 26.73 12.02
N ASP A 467 -10.45 27.76 11.45
CA ASP A 467 -10.80 29.01 12.14
C ASP A 467 -11.95 28.90 13.16
N LEU A 468 -12.75 27.83 13.13
CA LEU A 468 -13.83 27.65 14.10
C LEU A 468 -13.36 27.10 15.46
N VAL A 469 -12.11 26.62 15.54
CA VAL A 469 -11.56 25.95 16.73
C VAL A 469 -10.42 26.73 17.39
N THR A 470 -9.78 27.66 16.68
CA THR A 470 -8.77 28.57 17.25
C THR A 470 -9.32 29.99 17.42
N PRO A 471 -9.34 30.56 18.65
CA PRO A 471 -9.73 31.96 18.82
C PRO A 471 -8.72 32.88 18.09
N PRO A 472 -9.17 34.05 17.61
CA PRO A 472 -8.32 34.96 16.86
C PRO A 472 -7.13 35.37 17.72
N LEU A 473 -5.92 35.13 17.22
CA LEU A 473 -4.71 35.71 17.79
C LEU A 473 -4.77 37.22 17.57
N ASP A 474 -4.67 37.93 18.69
CA ASP A 474 -4.71 39.38 18.80
C ASP A 474 -3.77 40.04 17.77
N HIS A 475 -4.31 40.97 16.99
CA HIS A 475 -3.53 41.73 16.02
C HIS A 475 -2.52 42.60 16.75
N SER A 476 -1.26 42.15 16.81
CA SER A 476 -0.11 43.00 17.05
C SER A 476 0.97 42.72 16.01
N PRO A 477 1.55 43.75 15.39
CA PRO A 477 2.51 43.59 14.30
C PRO A 477 3.79 42.95 14.85
N MET A 478 4.11 41.73 14.41
CA MET A 478 5.41 41.14 14.67
C MET A 478 6.47 41.91 13.88
N SER A 479 7.19 42.76 14.61
CA SER A 479 8.42 43.39 14.17
C SER A 479 9.46 42.33 13.86
N ILE A 480 10.07 42.46 12.68
CA ILE A 480 11.28 41.77 12.24
C ILE A 480 12.36 41.98 13.31
N GLY A 481 12.94 40.89 13.80
CA GLY A 481 14.02 40.88 14.78
C GLY A 481 14.95 39.69 14.51
N SER A 482 16.11 40.01 13.96
CA SER A 482 17.28 39.19 13.72
C SER A 482 17.64 38.21 14.85
N LEU A 483 17.78 36.91 14.50
CA LEU A 483 18.98 36.08 14.67
C LEU A 483 18.80 34.72 14.02
#